data_AF-A0A9P5YZT7-F1
#
_entry.id   AF-A0A9P5YZT7-F1
#
_cell.length_a   1.000
_cell.length_b   1.000
_cell.length_c   1.000
_cell.angle_alpha   90.00
_cell.angle_beta   90.00
_cell.angle_gamma   90.00
#
_symmetry.space_group_name_H-M   'P 1'
#
loop_
_entity.id
_entity.type
_entity.pdbx_description
1 polymer ?
#
loop_
_entity_poly.entity_id
_entity_poly.type
_entity_poly.pdbx_seq_one_letter_code
_entity_poly.pdbx_strand_id
1 'polypeptide(L)'
;MAATKKAAESTLYHLSPKGFWKKFRDAVVVNPEISSGLPLASLNRYPTPASRPEKYSTPATKASDPAQNPYWKRDVRRAYPQLSVVTQSELSTLLIEHSAAKAVAAPSESTDASAVPVEGSKALDLAAAIASITSKEVVYSDVRLPPTLPTPNKRWVPKLSSDAPHEAYSYFPMSLYR
;
A
#
# COMPACT_ATOMS: atom_id res chain seq x y z
N MET A 1 -15.10 31.95 7.49
CA MET A 1 -14.51 31.27 8.66
C MET A 1 -13.42 30.32 8.17
N ALA A 2 -12.22 30.85 7.89
CA ALA A 2 -11.13 30.07 7.30
C ALA A 2 -10.33 29.35 8.41
N ALA A 3 -10.40 28.02 8.42
CA ALA A 3 -9.59 27.15 9.27
C ALA A 3 -8.18 26.96 8.68
N THR A 4 -7.42 28.05 8.54
CA THR A 4 -6.00 28.02 8.14
C THR A 4 -5.19 28.98 8.99
N LYS A 5 -5.03 28.66 10.28
CA LYS A 5 -3.82 29.08 11.02
C LYS A 5 -2.66 28.24 10.48
N LYS A 6 -2.16 28.58 9.29
CA LYS A 6 -1.01 27.93 8.63
C LYS A 6 0.19 28.87 8.52
N ALA A 7 0.46 29.61 9.57
CA ALA A 7 1.84 29.90 9.94
C ALA A 7 2.05 29.15 11.25
N ALA A 8 2.91 28.14 11.26
CA ALA A 8 3.53 27.75 12.51
C ALA A 8 4.20 29.04 13.00
N GLU A 9 3.71 29.61 14.10
CA GLU A 9 4.33 30.80 14.68
C GLU A 9 5.81 30.49 14.87
N SER A 10 6.66 31.10 14.04
CA SER A 10 8.06 30.73 13.94
C SER A 10 8.77 30.96 15.27
N THR A 11 8.25 31.86 16.11
CA THR A 11 8.79 32.19 17.43
C THR A 11 8.27 31.29 18.56
N LEU A 12 7.27 30.43 18.34
CA LEU A 12 6.51 29.75 19.41
C LEU A 12 7.34 28.78 20.27
N TYR A 13 8.39 28.17 19.73
CA TYR A 13 9.29 27.29 20.47
C TYR A 13 10.76 27.67 20.35
N HIS A 14 11.02 28.88 19.86
CA HIS A 14 12.36 29.37 19.60
C HIS A 14 12.70 30.57 20.49
N LEU A 15 13.97 30.68 20.85
CA LEU A 15 14.49 31.82 21.59
C LEU A 15 14.35 33.08 20.73
N SER A 16 13.52 34.01 21.19
CA SER A 16 13.27 35.29 20.53
C SER A 16 13.80 36.45 21.39
N PRO A 17 14.36 37.50 20.76
CA PRO A 17 14.75 38.70 21.49
C PRO A 17 13.52 39.41 22.06
N LYS A 18 13.71 40.11 23.18
CA LYS A 18 12.66 40.90 23.85
C LYS A 18 13.10 42.36 24.02
N GLY A 19 12.14 43.25 24.21
CA GLY A 19 12.39 44.68 24.45
C GLY A 19 13.01 45.39 23.24
N PHE A 20 14.04 46.20 23.49
CA PHE A 20 14.73 46.98 22.46
C PHE A 20 15.26 46.13 21.30
N TRP A 21 15.92 45.01 21.60
CA TRP A 21 16.52 44.13 20.59
C TRP A 21 15.50 43.47 19.66
N LYS A 22 14.25 43.30 20.12
CA LYS A 22 13.16 42.85 19.26
C LYS A 22 12.83 43.90 18.20
N LYS A 23 12.62 45.15 18.63
CA LYS A 23 12.31 46.26 17.71
C LYS A 23 13.42 46.50 16.69
N PHE A 24 14.68 46.39 17.13
CA PHE A 24 15.83 46.48 16.23
C PHE A 24 15.84 45.36 15.19
N ARG A 25 15.67 44.10 15.62
CA ARG A 25 15.60 42.94 14.70
C ARG A 25 14.47 43.11 13.69
N ASP A 26 13.29 43.47 14.15
CA ASP A 26 12.10 43.59 13.31
C ASP A 26 12.26 44.69 12.24
N ALA A 27 13.14 45.67 12.46
CA ALA A 27 13.45 46.73 11.49
C ALA A 27 14.57 46.37 10.50
N VAL A 28 15.50 45.46 10.86
CA VAL A 28 16.71 45.18 10.07
C VAL A 28 16.62 43.85 9.30
N VAL A 29 15.82 42.89 9.76
CA VAL A 29 15.72 41.56 9.15
C VAL A 29 14.78 41.59 7.93
N VAL A 30 15.18 40.88 6.86
CA VAL A 30 14.40 40.77 5.60
C VAL A 30 12.98 40.25 5.82
N ASN A 31 12.81 39.24 6.69
CA ASN A 31 11.51 38.73 7.09
C ASN A 31 11.44 38.61 8.62
N PRO A 32 10.69 39.49 9.31
CA PRO A 32 10.56 39.47 10.78
C PRO A 32 9.80 38.25 11.29
N GLU A 33 9.02 37.58 10.43
CA GLU A 33 8.27 36.37 10.75
C GLU A 33 9.14 35.11 10.77
N ILE A 34 10.45 35.18 10.50
CA ILE A 34 11.35 34.03 10.58
C ILE A 34 11.84 33.82 12.03
N SER A 35 12.15 32.59 12.41
CA SER A 35 12.71 32.25 13.73
C SER A 35 14.23 32.31 13.77
N SER A 36 14.81 32.30 14.97
CA SER A 36 16.27 32.16 15.17
C SER A 36 16.75 30.71 15.04
N GLY A 37 15.84 29.73 14.94
CA GLY A 37 16.18 28.31 14.94
C GLY A 37 16.64 27.74 16.29
N LEU A 38 16.84 28.58 17.32
CA LEU A 38 17.32 28.14 18.63
C LEU A 38 16.16 27.65 19.50
N PRO A 39 16.07 26.37 19.88
CA PRO A 39 14.94 25.87 20.68
C PRO A 39 15.00 26.37 22.13
N LEU A 40 13.85 26.58 22.75
CA LEU A 40 13.76 26.93 24.17
C LEU A 40 14.19 25.77 25.06
N ALA A 41 15.27 25.92 25.83
CA ALA A 41 15.84 24.87 26.68
C ALA A 41 14.88 24.37 27.78
N SER A 42 13.92 25.19 28.21
CA SER A 42 12.92 24.82 29.22
C SER A 42 11.80 23.92 28.69
N LEU A 43 11.61 23.86 27.36
CA LEU A 43 10.55 23.09 26.71
C LEU A 43 11.12 21.96 25.86
N ASN A 44 12.23 22.22 25.16
CA ASN A 44 12.87 21.23 24.32
C ASN A 44 13.67 20.26 25.18
N ARG A 45 13.30 18.97 25.14
CA ARG A 45 13.98 17.88 25.86
C ARG A 45 14.04 18.11 27.39
N TYR A 46 13.03 18.79 27.93
CA TYR A 46 12.90 19.02 29.36
C TYR A 46 11.52 18.56 29.87
N PRO A 47 11.45 17.70 30.90
CA PRO A 47 12.55 17.02 31.57
C PRO A 47 13.31 16.06 30.63
N THR A 48 14.54 15.72 31.01
CA THR A 48 15.38 14.80 30.21
C THR A 48 14.67 13.45 30.05
N PRO A 49 14.93 12.69 28.96
CA PRO A 49 14.21 11.43 28.69
C PRO A 49 14.24 10.42 29.83
N ALA A 50 15.31 10.38 30.64
CA ALA A 50 15.46 9.47 31.78
C ALA A 50 14.82 9.98 33.08
N SER A 51 14.31 11.21 33.11
CA SER A 51 13.67 11.85 34.28
C SER A 51 12.21 12.19 34.02
N ARG A 52 11.57 11.51 33.06
CA ARG A 52 10.14 11.66 32.78
C ARG A 52 9.33 11.09 33.97
N PRO A 53 8.32 11.81 34.49
CA PRO A 53 7.46 11.30 35.55
C PRO A 53 6.44 10.25 35.05
N GLU A 54 6.21 10.21 33.73
CA GLU A 54 5.30 9.28 33.09
C GLU A 54 5.80 7.84 33.25
N LYS A 55 4.99 6.98 33.85
CA LYS A 55 5.28 5.55 33.94
C LYS A 55 4.85 4.86 32.66
N TYR A 56 5.80 4.25 31.96
CA TYR A 56 5.49 3.45 30.78
C TYR A 56 4.67 2.22 31.19
N SER A 57 3.58 1.99 30.47
CA SER A 57 2.81 0.75 30.48
C SER A 57 2.73 0.24 29.05
N THR A 58 2.91 -1.06 28.86
CA THR A 58 2.82 -1.67 27.53
C THR A 58 1.37 -1.55 27.01
N PRO A 59 1.14 -1.01 25.80
CA PRO A 59 -0.21 -0.89 25.27
C PRO A 59 -0.80 -2.29 25.07
N ALA A 60 -1.99 -2.51 25.63
CA ALA A 60 -2.69 -3.78 25.49
C ALA A 60 -3.21 -3.93 24.06
N THR A 61 -2.94 -5.09 23.45
CA THR A 61 -3.52 -5.47 22.16
C THR A 61 -4.38 -6.72 22.35
N LYS A 62 -5.11 -7.16 21.32
CA LYS A 62 -5.83 -8.45 21.36
C LYS A 62 -4.91 -9.63 21.69
N ALA A 63 -3.62 -9.51 21.41
CA ALA A 63 -2.61 -10.53 21.74
C ALA A 63 -2.22 -10.56 23.23
N SER A 64 -2.68 -9.61 24.05
CA SER A 64 -2.39 -9.53 25.49
C SER A 64 -3.41 -10.27 26.37
N ASP A 65 -4.49 -10.82 25.80
CA ASP A 65 -5.49 -11.58 26.57
C ASP A 65 -4.87 -12.85 27.18
N PRO A 66 -4.97 -13.07 28.51
CA PRO A 66 -4.43 -14.26 29.18
C PRO A 66 -5.31 -15.52 29.03
N ALA A 67 -6.60 -15.39 28.68
CA ALA A 67 -7.53 -16.52 28.74
C ALA A 67 -7.79 -17.17 27.37
N GLN A 68 -8.27 -16.41 26.37
CA GLN A 68 -8.80 -16.96 25.11
C GLN A 68 -7.87 -16.72 23.93
N ASN A 69 -6.58 -16.86 24.16
CA ASN A 69 -5.57 -16.43 23.21
C ASN A 69 -4.49 -17.51 23.06
N PRO A 70 -4.74 -18.61 22.34
CA PRO A 70 -3.70 -19.61 22.05
C PRO A 70 -2.74 -19.12 20.95
N TYR A 71 -1.44 -19.41 21.09
CA TYR A 71 -0.40 -18.90 20.15
C TYR A 71 -0.59 -19.39 18.71
N TRP A 72 -1.01 -20.64 18.51
CA TRP A 72 -1.15 -21.24 17.17
C TRP A 72 -2.20 -20.53 16.28
N LYS A 73 -3.24 -19.91 16.87
CA LYS A 73 -4.25 -19.14 16.11
C LYS A 73 -3.70 -17.81 15.58
N ARG A 74 -2.64 -17.29 16.17
CA ARG A 74 -1.98 -16.02 15.81
C ARG A 74 -0.58 -16.23 15.22
N ASP A 75 -0.18 -17.48 14.99
CA ASP A 75 1.12 -17.82 14.43
C ASP A 75 1.11 -17.59 12.91
N VAL A 76 1.21 -16.33 12.51
CA VAL A 76 1.30 -15.90 11.09
C VAL A 76 2.60 -16.39 10.44
N ARG A 77 3.65 -16.64 11.25
CA ARG A 77 4.95 -17.11 10.75
C ARG A 77 4.85 -18.52 10.17
N ARG A 78 4.04 -19.41 10.77
CA ARG A 78 3.81 -20.77 10.25
C ARG A 78 2.70 -20.82 9.20
N ALA A 79 1.75 -19.91 9.25
CA ALA A 79 0.67 -19.79 8.27
C ALA A 79 1.07 -18.89 7.07
N TYR A 80 2.29 -19.06 6.55
CA TYR A 80 2.76 -18.30 5.39
C TYR A 80 2.17 -18.88 4.09
N PRO A 81 1.86 -18.04 3.09
CA PRO A 81 1.42 -18.54 1.78
C PRO A 81 2.56 -19.29 1.09
N GLN A 82 2.28 -20.49 0.61
CA GLN A 82 3.25 -21.30 -0.14
C GLN A 82 3.42 -20.76 -1.56
N LEU A 83 4.65 -20.83 -2.07
CA LEU A 83 4.96 -20.44 -3.44
C LEU A 83 4.51 -21.55 -4.39
N SER A 84 3.56 -21.25 -5.29
CA SER A 84 3.16 -22.14 -6.37
C SER A 84 4.09 -21.97 -7.58
N VAL A 85 4.80 -23.02 -7.97
CA VAL A 85 5.60 -23.08 -9.20
C VAL A 85 4.81 -23.88 -10.23
N VAL A 86 4.71 -23.36 -11.46
CA VAL A 86 4.10 -24.07 -12.58
C VAL A 86 5.16 -24.28 -13.65
N THR A 87 5.52 -25.54 -13.90
CA THR A 87 6.46 -25.94 -14.95
C THR A 87 5.76 -26.04 -16.30
N GLN A 88 6.52 -26.06 -17.39
CA GLN A 88 5.95 -26.17 -18.74
C GLN A 88 5.16 -27.47 -18.95
N SER A 89 5.60 -28.57 -18.35
CA SER A 89 4.92 -29.87 -18.40
C SER A 89 3.60 -29.86 -17.63
N GLU A 90 3.56 -29.23 -16.45
CA GLU A 90 2.32 -29.09 -15.68
C GLU A 90 1.35 -28.14 -16.39
N LEU A 91 1.85 -27.09 -17.02
CA LEU A 91 1.03 -26.16 -17.81
C LEU A 91 0.42 -26.87 -19.03
N SER A 92 1.20 -27.70 -19.75
CA SER A 92 0.70 -28.40 -20.93
C SER A 92 -0.38 -29.42 -20.59
N THR A 93 -0.24 -30.15 -19.47
CA THR A 93 -1.28 -31.07 -18.99
C THR A 93 -2.54 -30.32 -18.56
N LEU A 94 -2.39 -29.23 -17.79
CA LEU A 94 -3.52 -28.39 -17.35
C LEU A 94 -4.30 -27.80 -18.53
N LEU A 95 -3.62 -27.36 -19.59
CA LEU A 95 -4.28 -26.84 -20.79
C LEU A 95 -5.09 -27.91 -21.52
N ILE A 96 -4.55 -29.12 -21.66
CA ILE A 96 -5.24 -30.23 -22.33
C ILE A 96 -6.46 -30.66 -21.51
N GLU A 97 -6.30 -30.86 -20.20
CA GLU A 97 -7.37 -31.22 -19.28
C GLU A 97 -8.51 -30.18 -19.31
N HIS A 98 -8.18 -28.89 -19.22
CA HIS A 98 -9.18 -27.81 -19.23
C HIS A 98 -9.83 -27.62 -20.61
N SER A 99 -9.14 -27.95 -21.71
CA SER A 99 -9.73 -27.90 -23.06
C SER A 99 -10.70 -29.06 -23.32
N ALA A 100 -10.50 -30.20 -22.65
CA ALA A 100 -11.34 -31.39 -22.77
C ALA A 100 -12.48 -31.44 -21.74
N ALA A 101 -12.29 -30.81 -20.58
CA ALA A 101 -13.29 -30.78 -19.52
C ALA A 101 -14.46 -29.87 -19.88
N LYS A 102 -15.60 -30.48 -20.26
CA LYS A 102 -16.92 -29.84 -20.11
C LYS A 102 -17.11 -29.50 -18.63
N ALA A 103 -17.68 -28.32 -18.36
CA ALA A 103 -17.96 -27.80 -17.02
C ALA A 103 -18.44 -28.93 -16.07
N VAL A 104 -17.64 -29.19 -15.03
CA VAL A 104 -18.03 -30.13 -13.97
C VAL A 104 -19.27 -29.55 -13.30
N ALA A 105 -20.40 -30.24 -13.42
CA ALA A 105 -21.64 -29.86 -12.74
C ALA A 105 -21.41 -29.83 -11.23
N ALA A 106 -22.06 -28.90 -10.53
CA ALA A 106 -21.98 -28.80 -9.08
C ALA A 106 -22.32 -30.16 -8.42
N PRO A 107 -21.56 -30.60 -7.41
CA PRO A 107 -21.76 -31.91 -6.81
C PRO A 107 -23.15 -32.01 -6.16
N SER A 108 -23.96 -32.95 -6.63
CA SER A 108 -25.17 -33.38 -5.92
C SER A 108 -24.79 -34.38 -4.83
N GLU A 109 -25.33 -34.21 -3.62
CA GLU A 109 -25.12 -35.09 -2.47
C GLU A 109 -25.71 -36.49 -2.69
N SER A 110 -25.02 -37.34 -3.44
CA SER A 110 -25.27 -38.78 -3.42
C SER A 110 -24.09 -39.55 -3.99
N THR A 111 -23.45 -40.32 -3.11
CA THR A 111 -22.65 -41.53 -3.35
C THR A 111 -21.37 -41.40 -4.19
N ASP A 112 -20.23 -41.54 -3.49
CA ASP A 112 -19.01 -42.26 -3.89
C ASP A 112 -18.71 -42.36 -5.39
N ALA A 113 -18.45 -41.23 -6.03
CA ALA A 113 -17.75 -41.16 -7.31
C ALA A 113 -16.40 -40.45 -7.12
N SER A 114 -15.55 -41.05 -6.28
CA SER A 114 -14.11 -40.81 -6.30
C SER A 114 -13.53 -41.42 -7.58
N ALA A 115 -13.79 -40.79 -8.72
CA ALA A 115 -13.27 -41.26 -9.99
C ALA A 115 -12.98 -40.08 -10.91
N VAL A 116 -11.75 -39.57 -10.85
CA VAL A 116 -10.90 -39.50 -12.03
C VAL A 116 -9.43 -39.64 -11.58
N PRO A 117 -8.80 -40.83 -11.67
CA PRO A 117 -7.39 -40.84 -12.01
C PRO A 117 -7.34 -40.42 -13.47
N VAL A 118 -6.90 -39.18 -13.76
CA VAL A 118 -6.61 -38.81 -15.14
C VAL A 118 -5.40 -39.67 -15.52
N GLU A 119 -5.65 -40.72 -16.30
CA GLU A 119 -4.58 -41.45 -16.98
C GLU A 119 -3.70 -40.40 -17.64
N GLY A 120 -2.41 -40.38 -17.27
CA GLY A 120 -1.46 -39.37 -17.72
C GLY A 120 -1.48 -39.26 -19.24
N SER A 121 -2.22 -38.29 -19.76
CA SER A 121 -2.22 -37.96 -21.17
C SER A 121 -0.77 -37.64 -21.53
N LYS A 122 -0.20 -38.37 -22.49
CA LYS A 122 1.18 -38.21 -22.97
C LYS A 122 1.54 -36.73 -22.95
N ALA A 123 2.55 -36.37 -22.15
CA ALA A 123 3.04 -35.01 -22.04
C ALA A 123 3.47 -34.52 -23.43
N LEU A 124 2.56 -33.84 -24.11
CA LEU A 124 2.88 -33.09 -25.30
C LEU A 124 3.72 -31.90 -24.85
N ASP A 125 4.70 -31.56 -25.67
CA ASP A 125 5.42 -30.30 -25.51
C ASP A 125 4.42 -29.14 -25.49
N LEU A 126 4.71 -28.09 -24.72
CA LEU A 126 3.80 -26.97 -24.50
C LEU A 126 3.35 -26.34 -25.82
N ALA A 127 4.26 -26.24 -26.79
CA ALA A 127 3.96 -25.73 -28.12
C ALA A 127 2.94 -26.60 -28.87
N ALA A 128 3.10 -27.93 -28.80
CA ALA A 128 2.18 -28.88 -29.44
C ALA A 128 0.79 -28.86 -28.77
N ALA A 129 0.76 -28.77 -27.43
CA ALA A 129 -0.49 -28.62 -26.67
C ALA A 129 -1.24 -27.35 -27.09
N ILE A 130 -0.57 -26.20 -27.14
CA ILE A 130 -1.17 -24.93 -27.58
C ILE A 130 -1.70 -25.04 -29.02
N ALA A 131 -0.92 -25.57 -29.96
CA ALA A 131 -1.33 -25.73 -31.35
C ALA A 131 -2.59 -26.62 -31.51
N SER A 132 -2.70 -27.68 -30.71
CA SER A 132 -3.87 -28.57 -30.72
C SER A 132 -5.15 -27.91 -30.20
N ILE A 133 -5.02 -26.90 -29.33
CA ILE A 133 -6.16 -26.16 -28.76
C ILE A 133 -6.55 -25.03 -29.70
N THR A 134 -5.58 -24.24 -30.17
CA THR A 134 -5.83 -23.10 -31.05
C THR A 134 -6.34 -23.50 -32.43
N SER A 135 -6.06 -24.73 -32.88
CA SER A 135 -6.67 -25.30 -34.10
C SER A 135 -8.15 -25.64 -33.94
N LYS A 136 -8.63 -25.88 -32.71
CA LYS A 136 -10.03 -26.24 -32.43
C LYS A 136 -10.88 -25.03 -32.00
N GLU A 137 -10.29 -24.09 -31.28
CA GLU A 137 -10.99 -22.93 -30.72
C GLU A 137 -10.18 -21.65 -30.83
N VAL A 138 -10.85 -20.54 -31.16
CA VAL A 138 -10.28 -19.19 -31.11
C VAL A 138 -10.24 -18.72 -29.66
N VAL A 139 -9.06 -18.79 -29.03
CA VAL A 139 -8.87 -18.48 -27.60
C VAL A 139 -9.10 -16.99 -27.28
N TYR A 140 -8.72 -16.09 -28.18
CA TYR A 140 -8.92 -14.65 -28.02
C TYR A 140 -9.61 -14.06 -29.25
N SER A 141 -10.62 -13.23 -29.00
CA SER A 141 -11.42 -12.55 -30.03
C SER A 141 -11.76 -11.13 -29.57
N ASP A 142 -12.41 -10.34 -30.42
CA ASP A 142 -12.85 -8.98 -30.06
C ASP A 142 -13.77 -8.97 -28.82
N VAL A 143 -14.47 -10.08 -28.57
CA VAL A 143 -15.33 -10.27 -27.38
C VAL A 143 -14.55 -10.92 -26.22
N ARG A 144 -13.47 -11.66 -26.50
CA ARG A 144 -12.62 -12.36 -25.52
C ARG A 144 -11.19 -11.83 -25.59
N LEU A 145 -10.98 -10.60 -25.12
CA LEU A 145 -9.65 -9.98 -25.06
C LEU A 145 -8.75 -10.72 -24.04
N PRO A 146 -7.42 -10.68 -24.22
CA PRO A 146 -6.50 -11.25 -23.24
C PRO A 146 -6.66 -10.56 -21.87
N PRO A 147 -6.47 -11.31 -20.77
CA PRO A 147 -6.61 -10.76 -19.43
C PRO A 147 -5.59 -9.63 -19.19
N THR A 148 -6.05 -8.53 -18.61
CA THR A 148 -5.18 -7.44 -18.17
C THR A 148 -4.59 -7.74 -16.79
N LEU A 149 -3.42 -7.18 -16.49
CA LEU A 149 -2.79 -7.32 -15.18
C LEU A 149 -3.75 -6.89 -14.06
N PRO A 150 -4.00 -7.74 -13.04
CA PRO A 150 -4.81 -7.36 -11.90
C PRO A 150 -4.03 -6.34 -11.06
N THR A 151 -4.39 -5.07 -11.18
CA THR A 151 -3.83 -4.00 -10.34
C THR A 151 -4.73 -3.79 -9.13
N PRO A 152 -4.25 -3.96 -7.88
CA PRO A 152 -5.09 -3.78 -6.69
C PRO A 152 -5.43 -2.30 -6.44
N ASN A 153 -4.65 -1.40 -7.03
CA ASN A 153 -4.83 0.04 -6.89
C ASN A 153 -5.76 0.58 -7.97
N LYS A 154 -6.60 1.54 -7.60
CA LYS A 154 -7.40 2.29 -8.56
C LYS A 154 -6.47 3.03 -9.53
N ARG A 155 -6.82 3.04 -10.82
CA ARG A 155 -6.12 3.84 -11.83
C ARG A 155 -6.11 5.31 -11.39
N TRP A 156 -4.93 5.93 -11.40
CA TRP A 156 -4.78 7.34 -11.04
C TRP A 156 -5.56 8.22 -12.04
N VAL A 157 -6.38 9.11 -11.51
CA VAL A 157 -7.14 10.10 -12.28
C VAL A 157 -6.68 11.48 -11.80
N PRO A 158 -5.86 12.18 -12.57
CA PRO A 158 -5.29 13.46 -12.14
C PRO A 158 -6.41 14.49 -11.98
N LYS A 159 -6.56 15.06 -10.77
CA LYS A 159 -7.41 16.21 -10.52
C LYS A 159 -6.53 17.43 -10.29
N LEU A 160 -6.72 18.47 -11.10
CA LEU A 160 -6.00 19.72 -10.92
C LEU A 160 -6.30 20.28 -9.52
N SER A 161 -5.25 20.56 -8.75
CA SER A 161 -5.34 21.22 -7.45
C SER A 161 -5.03 22.71 -7.59
N SER A 162 -5.31 23.49 -6.56
CA SER A 162 -4.91 24.91 -6.51
C SER A 162 -3.41 25.03 -6.72
N ASP A 163 -3.00 26.03 -7.50
CA ASP A 163 -1.60 26.33 -7.73
C ASP A 163 -0.86 26.61 -6.42
N ALA A 164 0.47 26.41 -6.44
CA ALA A 164 1.31 26.76 -5.30
C ALA A 164 1.17 28.27 -4.99
N PRO A 165 1.35 28.72 -3.74
CA PRO A 165 1.35 30.14 -3.43
C PRO A 165 2.44 30.86 -4.24
N HIS A 166 2.03 31.73 -5.15
CA HIS A 166 2.91 32.50 -6.02
C HIS A 166 2.34 33.91 -6.18
N GLU A 167 3.20 34.88 -6.51
CA GLU A 167 2.74 36.24 -6.79
C GLU A 167 1.95 36.24 -8.11
N ALA A 168 0.92 37.09 -8.22
CA ALA A 168 0.01 37.12 -9.38
C ALA A 168 0.71 37.27 -10.75
N TYR A 169 1.92 37.84 -10.76
CA TYR A 169 2.71 38.07 -11.98
C TYR A 169 4.00 37.25 -12.03
N SER A 170 4.19 36.32 -11.10
CA SER A 170 5.35 35.43 -11.10
C SER A 170 5.16 34.29 -12.08
N TYR A 171 6.15 34.06 -12.94
CA TYR A 171 6.13 32.92 -13.87
C TYR A 171 6.42 31.62 -13.10
N PHE A 172 5.41 30.78 -12.96
CA PHE A 172 5.49 29.51 -12.21
C PHE A 172 4.90 28.34 -13.01
N PRO A 173 5.67 27.67 -13.87
CA PRO A 173 5.17 26.68 -14.83
C PRO A 173 4.84 25.29 -14.22
N MET A 174 4.56 25.22 -12.91
CA MET A 174 4.26 23.95 -12.23
C MET A 174 2.75 23.82 -11.99
N SER A 175 2.15 22.77 -12.57
CA SER A 175 0.77 22.38 -12.30
C SER A 175 0.71 21.32 -11.20
N LEU A 176 -0.10 21.55 -10.17
CA LEU A 176 -0.28 20.59 -9.07
C LEU A 176 -1.49 19.69 -9.35
N TYR A 177 -1.32 18.38 -9.19
CA TYR A 177 -2.38 17.38 -9.34
C TYR A 177 -2.51 16.53 -8.08
N ARG A 178 -3.74 16.09 -7.79
CA ARG A 178 -4.08 15.13 -6.73
C ARG A 178 -4.84 13.94 -7.30
#